data_AF-A0A839GQI4-F1
#
_entry.id   AF-A0A839GQI4-F1
#
_cell.length_a   1.000
_cell.length_b   1.000
_cell.length_c   1.000
_cell.angle_alpha   90.00
_cell.angle_beta   90.00
_cell.angle_gamma   90.00
#
_symmetry.space_group_name_H-M   'P 1'
#
loop_
_entity.id
_entity.type
_entity.pdbx_description
1 polymer ?
#
loop_
_entity_poly.entity_id
_entity_poly.type
_entity_poly.pdbx_seq_one_letter_code
_entity_poly.pdbx_strand_id
1 'polypeptide(L)'
;MQLNLFAQQPPPLHLKLSRTARKRRDFTTADRRFIMANYTHGWMRAKEVAQKLERTYDSVRVFIERNPELQKHPRPAKQAA
;
A
#
# COMPACT_ATOMS: atom_id res chain seq x y z
N MET A 1 -44.11 -5.03 -51.28
CA MET A 1 -43.97 -4.38 -49.96
C MET A 1 -42.75 -5.01 -49.28
N GLN A 2 -41.67 -4.24 -49.11
CA GLN A 2 -40.39 -4.74 -48.59
C GLN A 2 -40.46 -4.89 -47.06
N LEU A 3 -40.08 -6.06 -46.54
CA LEU A 3 -39.92 -6.31 -45.12
C LEU A 3 -38.49 -5.96 -44.73
N ASN A 4 -38.33 -4.88 -43.97
CA ASN A 4 -37.02 -4.45 -43.46
C ASN A 4 -36.47 -5.49 -42.48
N LEU A 5 -35.44 -6.19 -42.96
CA LEU A 5 -34.53 -7.03 -42.18
C LEU A 5 -33.62 -6.12 -41.35
N PHE A 6 -34.15 -5.52 -40.29
CA PHE A 6 -33.34 -4.85 -39.28
C PHE A 6 -32.55 -5.92 -38.52
N ALA A 7 -31.34 -6.19 -39.00
CA ALA A 7 -30.34 -6.94 -38.27
C ALA A 7 -30.13 -6.26 -36.91
N GLN A 8 -30.60 -6.93 -35.84
CA GLN A 8 -30.25 -6.59 -34.47
C GLN A 8 -28.74 -6.81 -34.30
N GLN A 9 -27.95 -5.76 -34.52
CA GLN A 9 -26.59 -5.74 -34.05
C GLN A 9 -26.63 -5.70 -32.51
N PRO A 10 -25.97 -6.64 -31.80
CA PRO A 10 -25.88 -6.54 -30.35
C PRO A 10 -25.13 -5.24 -29.98
N PRO A 11 -25.50 -4.59 -28.86
CA PRO A 11 -24.86 -3.35 -28.45
C PRO A 11 -23.35 -3.58 -28.29
N PRO A 12 -22.51 -2.61 -28.68
CA PRO A 12 -21.07 -2.70 -28.48
C PRO A 12 -20.82 -2.86 -26.97
N LEU A 13 -20.13 -3.95 -26.61
CA LEU A 13 -19.66 -4.17 -25.26
C LEU A 13 -18.74 -3.00 -24.89
N HIS A 14 -19.28 -2.01 -24.18
CA HIS A 14 -18.46 -1.02 -23.47
C HIS A 14 -17.59 -1.81 -22.49
N LEU A 15 -16.34 -2.09 -22.87
CA LEU A 15 -15.29 -2.43 -21.93
C LEU A 15 -15.22 -1.26 -20.96
N LYS A 16 -15.94 -1.37 -19.84
CA LYS A 16 -15.65 -0.60 -18.64
C LYS A 16 -14.16 -0.86 -18.40
N LEU A 17 -13.32 0.15 -18.63
CA LEU A 17 -11.92 0.10 -18.24
C LEU A 17 -11.94 -0.20 -16.74
N SER A 18 -11.79 -1.48 -16.42
CA SER A 18 -11.63 -1.97 -15.07
C SER A 18 -10.46 -1.19 -14.53
N ARG A 19 -10.75 -0.22 -13.64
CA ARG A 19 -9.74 0.59 -12.95
C ARG A 19 -8.63 -0.36 -12.60
N THR A 20 -7.48 -0.15 -13.25
CA THR A 20 -6.32 -1.02 -13.20
C THR A 20 -6.20 -1.55 -11.79
N ALA A 21 -6.40 -2.85 -11.62
CA ALA A 21 -6.24 -3.51 -10.35
C ALA A 21 -4.77 -3.34 -9.97
N ARG A 22 -4.43 -2.23 -9.31
CA ARG A 22 -3.13 -2.02 -8.69
C ARG A 22 -3.03 -3.15 -7.70
N LYS A 23 -2.35 -4.21 -8.13
CA LYS A 23 -2.05 -5.40 -7.35
C LYS A 23 -1.56 -4.88 -6.01
N ARG A 24 -2.37 -5.04 -4.96
CA ARG A 24 -1.98 -4.64 -3.61
C ARG A 24 -0.75 -5.49 -3.30
N ARG A 25 0.44 -4.90 -3.44
CA ARG A 25 1.66 -5.57 -3.08
C ARG A 25 1.62 -5.64 -1.56
N ASP A 26 1.47 -6.83 -0.99
CA ASP A 26 1.57 -6.99 0.44
C ASP A 26 2.97 -6.62 0.93
N PHE A 27 3.07 -6.32 2.23
CA PHE A 27 4.37 -6.16 2.87
C PHE A 27 5.00 -7.54 3.03
N THR A 28 6.23 -7.67 2.55
CA THR A 28 7.00 -8.90 2.70
C THR A 28 7.65 -8.98 4.08
N THR A 29 8.10 -10.18 4.46
CA THR A 29 8.90 -10.37 5.69
C THR A 29 10.19 -9.54 5.67
N ALA A 30 10.77 -9.31 4.48
CA ALA A 30 11.94 -8.45 4.32
C ALA A 30 11.60 -6.99 4.62
N ASP A 31 10.47 -6.49 4.12
CA ASP A 31 9.97 -5.14 4.40
C ASP A 31 9.77 -4.95 5.92
N ARG A 32 9.16 -5.94 6.59
CA ARG A 32 8.98 -5.93 8.05
C ARG A 32 10.30 -5.83 8.80
N ARG A 33 11.30 -6.65 8.44
CA ARG A 33 12.63 -6.61 9.05
C ARG A 33 13.32 -5.26 8.83
N PHE A 34 13.17 -4.68 7.64
CA PHE A 34 13.70 -3.37 7.32
C PHE A 34 13.06 -2.26 8.16
N ILE A 35 11.72 -2.26 8.28
CA ILE A 35 10.99 -1.31 9.13
C ILE A 35 11.45 -1.46 10.58
N MET A 36 11.52 -2.68 11.10
CA MET A 36 11.96 -2.93 12.47
C MET A 36 13.38 -2.39 12.74
N ALA A 37 14.34 -2.67 11.86
CA ALA A 37 15.72 -2.25 12.02
C ALA A 37 15.91 -0.72 11.92
N ASN A 38 15.16 -0.04 11.06
CA ASN A 38 15.40 1.37 10.76
C ASN A 38 14.41 2.32 11.46
N TYR A 39 13.16 1.92 11.60
CA TYR A 39 12.11 2.74 12.21
C TYR A 39 12.04 2.58 13.73
N THR A 40 12.08 1.34 14.25
CA THR A 40 11.94 1.09 15.70
C THR A 40 13.09 1.70 16.49
N HIS A 41 14.33 1.61 15.98
CA HIS A 41 15.49 2.25 16.60
C HIS A 41 15.51 3.79 16.41
N GLY A 42 14.63 4.33 15.56
CA GLY A 42 14.50 5.76 15.29
C GLY A 42 15.56 6.33 14.36
N TRP A 43 16.22 5.49 13.57
CA TRP A 43 17.29 5.88 12.63
C TRP A 43 16.71 6.52 11.37
N MET A 44 15.50 6.09 10.97
CA MET A 44 14.76 6.65 9.85
C MET A 44 13.34 7.06 10.25
N ARG A 45 12.83 8.10 9.58
CA ARG A 45 11.41 8.46 9.66
C ARG A 45 10.58 7.54 8.77
N ALA A 46 9.32 7.32 9.12
CA ALA A 46 8.40 6.50 8.31
C ALA A 46 8.27 6.97 6.84
N LYS A 47 8.47 8.27 6.56
CA LYS A 47 8.52 8.79 5.17
C LYS A 47 9.73 8.27 4.39
N GLU A 48 10.90 8.20 5.01
CA GLU A 48 12.13 7.72 4.37
C GLU A 48 12.08 6.22 4.15
N VAL A 49 11.51 5.49 5.11
CA VAL A 49 11.24 4.06 4.98
C VAL A 49 10.28 3.80 3.82
N ALA A 50 9.22 4.60 3.68
CA ALA A 50 8.30 4.49 2.55
C ALA A 50 8.99 4.73 1.19
N GLN A 51 9.89 5.72 1.11
CA GLN A 51 10.69 5.96 -0.09
C GLN A 51 11.60 4.78 -0.43
N LYS A 52 12.28 4.19 0.57
CA LYS A 52 13.17 3.04 0.37
C LYS A 52 12.44 1.77 -0.04
N LEU A 53 11.22 1.57 0.45
CA LEU A 53 10.37 0.44 0.09
C LEU A 53 9.53 0.69 -1.16
N GLU A 54 9.70 1.86 -1.82
CA GLU A 54 8.89 2.32 -2.95
C GLU A 54 7.37 2.24 -2.66
N ARG A 55 6.98 2.48 -1.42
CA ARG A 55 5.58 2.43 -0.94
C ARG A 55 5.06 3.81 -0.61
N THR A 56 3.74 3.93 -0.55
CA THR A 56 3.13 5.16 -0.03
C THR A 56 3.34 5.25 1.48
N TYR A 57 3.55 6.47 1.95
CA TYR A 57 3.66 6.76 3.38
C TYR A 57 2.46 6.21 4.17
N ASP A 58 1.24 6.38 3.64
CA ASP A 58 0.03 5.92 4.31
C ASP A 58 -0.01 4.38 4.45
N SER A 59 0.46 3.64 3.42
CA SER A 59 0.58 2.17 3.53
C SER A 59 1.54 1.75 4.63
N VAL A 60 2.69 2.43 4.74
CA VAL A 60 3.69 2.13 5.77
C VAL A 60 3.17 2.51 7.15
N ARG A 61 2.46 3.64 7.28
CA ARG A 61 1.84 4.06 8.54
C ARG A 61 0.82 3.05 9.03
N VAL A 62 -0.13 2.66 8.17
CA VAL A 62 -1.15 1.65 8.50
C VAL A 62 -0.50 0.32 8.84
N PHE A 63 0.59 -0.05 8.16
CA PHE A 63 1.33 -1.27 8.49
C PHE A 63 1.98 -1.21 9.87
N ILE A 64 2.61 -0.09 10.25
CA ILE A 64 3.18 0.10 11.60
C ILE A 64 2.07 0.11 12.67
N GLU A 65 0.94 0.79 12.41
CA GLU A 65 -0.20 0.83 13.33
C GLU A 65 -0.77 -0.58 13.59
N ARG A 66 -0.79 -1.45 12.57
CA ARG A 66 -1.24 -2.85 12.68
C ARG A 66 -0.24 -3.80 13.35
N ASN A 67 1.03 -3.42 13.45
CA ASN A 67 2.10 -4.24 14.02
C ASN A 67 2.72 -3.51 15.22
N PRO A 68 2.21 -3.71 16.44
CA PRO A 68 2.64 -2.94 17.62
C PRO A 68 4.13 -3.05 17.95
N GLU A 69 4.76 -4.17 17.61
CA GLU A 69 6.22 -4.39 17.73
C GLU A 69 7.08 -3.46 16.84
N LEU A 70 6.49 -2.90 15.78
CA LEU A 70 7.15 -1.95 14.89
C LEU A 70 6.90 -0.51 15.34
N GLN A 71 6.05 -0.29 16.34
CA GLN A 71 5.86 1.04 16.88
C GLN A 71 7.17 1.50 17.52
N LYS A 72 7.51 2.76 17.26
CA LYS A 72 8.71 3.36 17.82
C LYS A 72 8.54 3.37 19.34
N HIS A 73 9.23 2.48 20.04
CA HIS A 73 9.27 2.56 21.49
C HIS A 73 9.81 3.94 21.85
N PRO A 74 9.13 4.69 22.74
CA PRO A 74 9.77 5.87 23.31
C PRO A 74 11.10 5.39 23.86
N ARG A 75 12.20 6.02 23.40
CA ARG A 75 13.52 5.87 24.00
C ARG A 75 13.27 5.95 25.52
N PRO A 76 13.77 5.01 26.35
CA PRO A 76 13.62 5.16 27.79
C PRO A 76 14.10 6.56 28.12
N ALA A 77 13.18 7.38 28.63
CA ALA A 77 13.46 8.74 29.04
C ALA A 77 14.72 8.62 29.89
N LYS A 78 15.79 9.30 29.44
CA LYS A 78 17.09 9.32 30.10
C LYS A 78 16.79 9.56 31.59
N GLN A 79 16.88 8.52 32.42
CA GLN A 79 16.81 8.68 33.86
C GLN A 79 18.07 9.47 34.19
N ALA A 80 17.91 10.78 34.32
CA ALA A 80 18.93 11.65 34.85
C ALA A 80 19.06 11.27 36.33
N ALA A 81 20.12 10.53 36.63
CA ALA A 81 20.65 10.35 37.97
C ALA A 81 21.72 11.40 38.22
#